data_AF-A0A4P7Z7P3-F1
#
_entry.id   AF-A0A4P7Z7P3-F1
#
_cell.length_a   1.000
_cell.length_b   1.000
_cell.length_c   1.000
_cell.angle_alpha   90.00
_cell.angle_beta   90.00
_cell.angle_gamma   90.00
#
_symmetry.space_group_name_H-M   'P 1'
#
loop_
_entity.id
_entity.type
_entity.pdbx_description
1 polymer ?
#
loop_
_entity_poly.entity_id
_entity_poly.type
_entity_poly.pdbx_seq_one_letter_code
_entity_poly.pdbx_strand_id
1 'polypeptide(L)' 'MSRRALEDALVAELQRHGITGHRITRGAKHPRLNFEVDGRRQFFVYSTTTFDGPIRQTFIAELRRVLRRAGAISRGDA' A
#
# COMPACT_ATOMS: atom_id res chain seq x y z
N MET A 1 -8.24 15.38 6.55
CA MET A 1 -7.18 15.05 5.57
C MET A 1 -7.84 14.46 4.33
N SER A 2 -7.38 14.84 3.12
CA SER A 2 -7.99 14.37 1.87
C SER A 2 -7.51 12.97 1.49
N ARG A 3 -8.36 12.19 0.80
CA ARG A 3 -8.05 10.87 0.21
C ARG A 3 -6.67 10.76 -0.43
N ARG A 4 -6.23 11.82 -1.11
CA ARG A 4 -4.92 11.92 -1.77
C ARG A 4 -3.75 11.71 -0.82
N ALA A 5 -3.85 12.16 0.44
CA ALA A 5 -2.80 12.00 1.43
C ALA A 5 -2.57 10.53 1.87
N LEU A 6 -3.61 9.68 1.83
CA LEU A 6 -3.45 8.24 2.06
C LEU A 6 -2.82 7.56 0.84
N GLU A 7 -3.26 7.92 -0.37
CA GLU A 7 -2.69 7.40 -1.61
C GLU A 7 -1.19 7.71 -1.68
N ASP A 8 -0.80 8.96 -1.40
CA ASP A 8 0.60 9.40 -1.35
C ASP A 8 1.39 8.64 -0.27
N ALA A 9 0.81 8.39 0.91
CA ALA A 9 1.49 7.64 1.97
C ALA A 9 1.72 6.16 1.59
N LEU A 10 0.75 5.53 0.93
CA LEU A 10 0.88 4.14 0.47
C LEU A 10 1.92 4.02 -0.66
N VAL A 11 1.91 4.98 -1.59
CA VAL A 11 2.90 5.05 -2.68
C VAL A 11 4.31 5.30 -2.13
N ALA A 12 4.45 6.23 -1.19
CA ALA A 12 5.73 6.51 -0.53
C ALA A 12 6.29 5.28 0.18
N GLU A 13 5.42 4.48 0.83
CA GLU A 13 5.84 3.22 1.46
C GLU A 13 6.31 2.19 0.42
N LEU A 14 5.63 2.03 -0.72
CA LEU A 14 6.11 1.17 -1.81
C LEU A 14 7.49 1.61 -2.33
N GLN A 15 7.64 2.91 -2.58
CA GLN A 15 8.91 3.49 -3.06
C GLN A 15 10.05 3.31 -2.05
N ARG A 16 9.76 3.40 -0.75
CA ARG A 16 10.74 3.14 0.32
C ARG A 16 11.30 1.72 0.25
N HIS A 17 10.52 0.75 -0.22
CA HIS A 17 10.95 -0.64 -0.43
C HIS A 17 11.38 -0.94 -1.87
N GLY A 18 11.68 0.08 -2.67
CA GLY A 18 12.18 -0.08 -4.04
C GLY A 18 11.12 -0.48 -5.08
N ILE A 19 9.84 -0.47 -4.71
CA ILE A 19 8.74 -0.85 -5.62
C ILE A 19 8.29 0.39 -6.41
N THR A 20 8.71 0.46 -7.66
CA THR A 20 8.42 1.59 -8.56
C THR A 20 7.24 1.30 -9.49
N GLY A 21 7.06 0.05 -9.92
CA GLY A 21 5.94 -0.40 -10.76
C GLY A 21 4.64 -0.52 -9.97
N HIS A 22 3.87 0.57 -9.87
CA HIS A 22 2.58 0.59 -9.18
C HIS A 22 1.48 1.29 -10.01
N ARG A 23 0.23 0.88 -9.80
CA ARG A 23 -0.96 1.46 -10.44
C ARG A 23 -2.15 1.45 -9.49
N ILE A 24 -2.75 2.61 -9.29
CA ILE A 24 -4.00 2.74 -8.54
C ILE A 24 -5.19 2.52 -9.49
N THR A 25 -5.99 1.50 -9.22
CA THR A 25 -7.27 1.25 -9.89
C THR A 25 -8.40 1.71 -8.99
N ARG A 26 -9.19 2.68 -9.45
CA ARG A 26 -10.30 3.24 -8.69
C ARG A 26 -11.55 2.39 -8.93
N GLY A 27 -11.83 1.45 -8.02
CA GLY A 27 -13.12 0.75 -7.98
C GLY A 27 -14.22 1.61 -7.36
N ALA A 28 -15.48 1.29 -7.63
CA ALA A 28 -16.65 2.08 -7.19
C ALA A 28 -16.80 2.23 -5.66
N LYS A 29 -16.27 1.29 -4.87
CA LYS A 29 -16.33 1.32 -3.39
C LYS A 29 -14.97 1.28 -2.70
N HIS A 30 -13.99 0.55 -3.26
CA HIS A 30 -12.65 0.43 -2.69
C HIS A 30 -11.59 0.58 -3.79
N PRO A 31 -10.75 1.63 -3.75
CA PRO A 31 -9.58 1.69 -4.61
C PRO A 31 -8.60 0.55 -4.32
N ARG A 32 -7.87 0.14 -5.35
CA ARG A 32 -6.87 -0.92 -5.32
C ARG A 32 -5.52 -0.36 -5.77
N LEU A 33 -4.50 -0.53 -4.95
CA LEU A 33 -3.10 -0.28 -5.29
C LEU A 33 -2.50 -1.58 -5.79
N ASN A 34 -2.27 -1.66 -7.10
CA ASN A 34 -1.59 -2.79 -7.73
C ASN A 34 -0.11 -2.46 -7.83
N PHE A 35 0.77 -3.42 -7.56
CA PHE A 35 2.20 -3.24 -7.66
C PHE A 35 2.91 -4.55 -7.97
N GLU A 36 4.16 -4.48 -8.40
CA GLU A 36 4.96 -5.66 -8.73
C GLU A 36 6.06 -5.88 -7.71
N VAL A 37 6.25 -7.14 -7.30
CA VAL A 37 7.34 -7.60 -6.44
C VAL A 37 7.94 -8.83 -7.09
N ASP A 38 9.23 -8.81 -7.42
CA ASP A 38 9.94 -9.94 -8.05
C ASP A 38 9.22 -10.55 -9.28
N GLY A 39 8.71 -9.69 -10.18
CA GLY A 39 7.97 -10.12 -11.36
C GLY A 39 6.56 -10.66 -11.09
N ARG A 40 6.09 -10.61 -9.84
CA ARG A 40 4.74 -11.03 -9.43
C ARG A 40 3.87 -9.83 -9.13
N ARG A 41 2.71 -9.78 -9.78
CA ARG A 41 1.70 -8.75 -9.54
C ARG A 41 0.98 -9.01 -8.22
N GLN A 42 1.03 -8.02 -7.34
CA GLN A 42 0.34 -7.97 -6.07
C GLN A 42 -0.67 -6.82 -6.07
N PHE A 43 -1.63 -6.88 -5.15
CA PHE A 43 -2.59 -5.80 -4.95
C PHE A 43 -2.89 -5.59 -3.48
N PHE A 44 -3.21 -4.34 -3.14
CA PHE A 44 -3.64 -3.91 -1.83
C PHE A 44 -4.93 -3.09 -1.98
N VAL A 45 -5.97 -3.44 -1.22
CA VAL A 45 -7.26 -2.75 -1.24
C VAL A 45 -7.33 -1.86 -0.01
N TYR A 46 -7.71 -0.60 -0.18
CA TYR A 46 -7.87 0.33 0.94
C TYR A 46 -9.22 1.05 0.85
N SER A 47 -9.72 1.48 2.00
CA SER A 47 -10.95 2.27 2.09
C SER A 47 -10.65 3.76 2.08
N THR A 48 -11.59 4.55 1.53
CA THR A 48 -11.49 6.02 1.50
C THR A 48 -12.62 6.70 2.28
N THR A 49 -13.37 5.95 3.09
CA THR A 49 -14.55 6.46 3.81
C THR A 49 -14.28 6.86 5.25
N THR A 50 -13.19 6.40 5.88
CA THR A 50 -12.90 6.73 7.29
C THR A 50 -11.43 7.09 7.43
N PHE A 51 -11.15 8.34 7.77
CA PHE A 51 -9.80 8.92 7.81
C PHE A 51 -9.50 9.56 9.17
N ASP A 52 -9.39 8.71 10.18
CA ASP A 52 -8.70 9.08 11.43
C ASP A 52 -7.23 8.69 11.33
N GLY A 53 -6.34 9.52 11.87
CA GLY A 53 -4.89 9.27 11.91
C GLY A 53 -4.45 7.82 12.25
N PRO A 54 -5.09 7.11 13.20
CA PRO A 54 -4.83 5.69 13.45
C PRO A 54 -5.09 4.77 12.24
N ILE A 55 -6.10 5.06 11.41
CA ILE A 55 -6.46 4.23 10.25
C ILE A 55 -5.36 4.26 9.17
N ARG A 56 -4.66 5.39 9.01
CA ARG A 56 -3.50 5.49 8.11
C ARG A 56 -2.40 4.51 8.53
N GLN A 57 -2.09 4.46 9.82
CA GLN A 57 -1.06 3.55 10.33
C GLN A 57 -1.46 2.09 10.16
N THR A 58 -2.75 1.76 10.34
CA THR A 58 -3.27 0.43 10.07
C THR A 58 -3.05 0.03 8.61
N PHE A 59 -3.44 0.86 7.63
CA PHE A 59 -3.25 0.52 6.22
C PHE A 59 -1.77 0.41 5.82
N ILE A 60 -0.88 1.23 6.39
CA ILE A 60 0.56 1.09 6.16
C ILE A 60 1.07 -0.23 6.75
N ALA A 61 0.65 -0.59 7.97
CA ALA A 61 1.03 -1.84 8.61
C ALA A 61 0.53 -3.07 7.83
N GLU A 62 -0.69 -3.01 7.29
CA GLU A 62 -1.23 -4.04 6.40
C GLU A 62 -0.48 -4.11 5.08
N LEU A 63 -0.15 -2.97 4.45
CA LEU A 63 0.67 -2.92 3.25
C LEU A 63 2.03 -3.59 3.50
N ARG A 64 2.72 -3.24 4.59
CA ARG A 64 3.98 -3.90 5.00
C ARG A 64 3.82 -5.41 5.20
N ARG A 65 2.66 -5.87 5.69
CA ARG A 65 2.37 -7.30 5.82
C ARG A 65 2.24 -7.97 4.45
N VAL A 66 1.59 -7.33 3.49
CA VAL A 66 1.51 -7.82 2.10
C VAL A 66 2.89 -7.86 1.47
N LEU A 67 3.68 -6.80 1.63
CA LEU A 67 5.04 -6.72 1.11
C LEU A 67 5.95 -7.82 1.69
N ARG A 68 5.91 -8.04 3.00
CA ARG A 68 6.62 -9.17 3.64
C ARG A 68 6.18 -10.52 3.10
N ARG A 69 4.87 -10.73 2.92
CA ARG A 69 4.34 -11.98 2.33
C ARG A 69 4.75 -12.16 0.87
N ALA A 70 4.90 -11.05 0.14
CA ALA A 70 5.33 -11.04 -1.24
C ALA A 70 6.84 -11.27 -1.42
N GLY A 71 7.63 -11.21 -0.34
CA GLY A 71 9.09 -11.31 -0.40
C GLY A 71 9.80 -9.96 -0.59
N ALA A 72 9.06 -8.85 -0.68
CA ALA A 72 9.62 -7.51 -0.90
C ALA A 72 10.41 -6.97 0.30
N ILE A 73 10.14 -7.48 1.51
CA ILE A 73 10.77 -7.01 2.75
C ILE A 73 11.18 -8.23 3.57
N SER A 74 12.46 -8.30 3.91
CA SER A 74 13.01 -9.34 4.79
C SER A 74 12.54 -9.17 6.24
N ARG A 75 12.49 -10.27 7.00
CA ARG A 75 11.98 -10.34 8.39
C ARG A 75 12.76 -9.46 9.40
N GLY A 76 13.84 -8.77 8.99
CA GLY A 76 14.77 -8.05 9.86
C GLY A 76 14.81 -6.52 9.71
N ASP A 77 13.97 -5.90 8.87
CA ASP A 77 14.01 -4.44 8.62
C ASP A 77 12.95 -3.65 9.42
N ALA A 78 12.81 -3.98 10.71
CA ALA A 78 11.84 -3.35 11.62
C ALA A 78 12.48 -2.28 12.49
#